data_AF-A0A7W1UWN9-F1
#
_entry.id   AF-A0A7W1UWN9-F1
#
_cell.length_a   1.000
_cell.length_b   1.000
_cell.length_c   1.000
_cell.angle_alpha   90.00
_cell.angle_beta   90.00
_cell.angle_gamma   90.00
#
_symmetry.space_group_name_H-M   'P 1'
#
loop_
_entity.id
_entity.type
_entity.pdbx_description
1 polymer ?
#
loop_
_entity_poly.entity_id
_entity_poly.type
_entity_poly.pdbx_seq_one_letter_code
_entity_poly.pdbx_strand_id
1 'polypeptide(L)'
;MGTLFTALGVVFVAELGDKTQLVAMSLGARHHLRQVVVGLAIAYVVSSGLAAVVGGLLGAALPERALSIGGGIAFIGFAVFELIRARGEDADAYDDGEVLVEATTPPPPRTARSMLRSPIALIAFTVTVAELGDKTQLTTATLAARSDPVYT
;
A
#
# COMPACT_ATOMS: atom_id res chain seq x y z
N MET A 1 -22.76 7.52 -21.65
CA MET A 1 -23.02 7.90 -20.24
C MET A 1 -23.19 6.68 -19.33
N GLY A 2 -23.96 5.65 -19.68
CA GLY A 2 -24.15 4.46 -18.83
C GLY A 2 -22.87 3.72 -18.45
N THR A 3 -21.94 3.52 -19.39
CA THR A 3 -20.67 2.81 -19.17
C THR A 3 -19.75 3.46 -18.13
N LEU A 4 -19.74 4.80 -18.04
CA LEU A 4 -18.95 5.52 -17.03
C LEU A 4 -19.45 5.21 -15.61
N PHE A 5 -20.77 5.29 -15.40
CA PHE A 5 -21.38 5.01 -14.09
C PHE A 5 -21.27 3.52 -13.73
N THR A 6 -21.38 2.62 -14.71
CA THR A 6 -21.15 1.18 -14.48
C THR A 6 -19.69 0.92 -14.10
N ALA A 7 -18.72 1.49 -14.82
CA ALA A 7 -17.30 1.32 -14.50
C ALA A 7 -16.96 1.92 -13.13
N LEU A 8 -17.44 3.13 -12.84
CA LEU A 8 -17.29 3.76 -11.54
C LEU A 8 -17.89 2.90 -10.42
N GLY A 9 -19.11 2.39 -10.61
CA GLY A 9 -19.78 1.55 -9.61
C GLY A 9 -19.06 0.23 -9.36
N VAL A 10 -18.61 -0.45 -10.42
CA VAL A 10 -17.86 -1.72 -10.30
C VAL A 10 -16.52 -1.51 -9.61
N VAL A 11 -15.74 -0.51 -10.02
CA VAL A 11 -14.44 -0.19 -9.40
C VAL A 11 -14.64 0.27 -7.97
N PHE A 12 -15.62 1.13 -7.71
CA PHE A 12 -15.93 1.59 -6.36
C PHE A 12 -16.25 0.40 -5.45
N VAL A 13 -17.12 -0.52 -5.85
CA VAL A 13 -17.44 -1.73 -5.06
C VAL A 13 -16.23 -2.65 -4.90
N ALA A 14 -15.38 -2.78 -5.91
CA ALA A 14 -14.16 -3.60 -5.84
C ALA A 14 -13.10 -3.02 -4.90
N GLU A 15 -13.04 -1.69 -4.78
CA GLU A 15 -12.09 -0.96 -3.94
C GLU A 15 -12.66 -0.64 -2.54
N LEU A 16 -13.97 -0.83 -2.32
CA LEU A 16 -14.61 -0.54 -1.03
C LEU A 16 -14.05 -1.47 0.06
N GLY A 17 -13.49 -0.87 1.12
CA GLY A 17 -12.90 -1.60 2.24
C GLY A 17 -11.44 -1.96 2.05
N ASP A 18 -10.76 -1.37 1.08
CA ASP A 18 -9.33 -1.58 0.91
C ASP A 18 -8.49 -1.04 2.09
N LYS A 19 -7.30 -1.61 2.26
CA LYS A 19 -6.33 -1.29 3.33
C LYS A 19 -6.06 0.22 3.37
N THR A 20 -5.94 0.90 2.23
CA THR A 20 -5.72 2.36 2.21
C THR A 20 -6.92 3.11 2.80
N GLN A 21 -8.15 2.65 2.59
CA GLN A 21 -9.36 3.34 3.08
C GLN A 21 -9.43 3.29 4.61
N LEU A 22 -9.08 2.15 5.21
CA LEU A 22 -9.02 2.00 6.68
C LEU A 22 -7.89 2.87 7.27
N VAL A 23 -6.72 2.91 6.63
CA VAL A 23 -5.61 3.77 7.05
C VAL A 23 -6.00 5.26 6.92
N ALA A 24 -6.65 5.65 5.83
CA ALA A 24 -7.11 7.02 5.60
C ALA A 24 -8.17 7.45 6.62
N MET A 25 -9.13 6.58 6.97
CA MET A 25 -10.12 6.86 8.01
C MET A 25 -9.47 7.02 9.39
N SER A 26 -8.54 6.13 9.75
CA SER A 26 -7.80 6.19 11.02
C SER A 26 -6.98 7.48 11.15
N LEU A 27 -6.32 7.91 10.07
CA LEU A 27 -5.57 9.16 10.02
C LEU A 27 -6.47 10.39 10.00
N GLY A 28 -7.60 10.34 9.29
CA GLY A 28 -8.60 11.41 9.26
C GLY A 28 -9.21 11.70 10.63
N ALA A 29 -9.29 10.69 11.50
CA ALA A 29 -9.71 10.87 12.88
C ALA A 29 -8.66 11.59 13.76
N ARG A 30 -7.38 11.59 13.36
CA ARG A 30 -6.25 12.10 14.17
C ARG A 30 -5.58 13.35 13.60
N HIS A 31 -5.78 13.65 12.32
CA HIS A 31 -5.10 14.74 11.60
C HIS A 31 -6.07 15.54 10.73
N HIS A 32 -5.68 16.78 10.40
CA HIS A 32 -6.51 17.64 9.57
C HIS A 32 -6.64 17.07 8.14
N LEU A 33 -7.84 17.09 7.55
CA LEU A 33 -8.11 16.48 6.24
C LEU A 33 -7.08 16.87 5.16
N ARG A 34 -6.73 18.16 5.09
CA ARG A 34 -5.70 18.68 4.16
C ARG A 34 -4.32 18.03 4.34
N GLN A 35 -3.93 17.71 5.57
CA GLN A 35 -2.65 17.05 5.85
C GLN A 35 -2.70 15.57 5.45
N VAL A 36 -3.84 14.91 5.65
CA VAL A 36 -4.07 13.52 5.24
C VAL A 36 -4.03 13.39 3.73
N VAL A 37 -4.78 14.23 3.00
CA VAL A 37 -4.79 14.21 1.53
C VAL A 37 -3.40 14.45 0.94
N VAL A 38 -2.66 15.43 1.44
CA VAL A 38 -1.30 15.71 0.95
C VAL A 38 -0.34 14.56 1.28
N GLY A 39 -0.43 13.98 2.48
CA GLY A 39 0.41 12.85 2.86
C GLY A 39 0.11 11.59 2.03
N LEU A 40 -1.16 11.30 1.75
CA LEU A 40 -1.57 10.22 0.84
C LEU A 40 -1.05 10.45 -0.58
N ALA A 41 -1.20 11.67 -1.11
CA ALA A 41 -0.71 11.99 -2.45
C ALA A 41 0.80 11.77 -2.56
N ILE A 42 1.58 12.21 -1.56
CA ILE A 42 3.02 11.96 -1.50
C ILE A 42 3.31 10.46 -1.44
N ALA A 43 2.60 9.72 -0.58
CA ALA A 43 2.80 8.28 -0.46
C ALA A 43 2.58 7.55 -1.79
N TYR A 44 1.51 7.86 -2.52
CA TYR A 44 1.21 7.25 -3.81
C TYR A 44 2.27 7.58 -4.86
N VAL A 45 2.71 8.84 -4.94
CA VAL A 45 3.75 9.27 -5.89
C VAL A 45 5.08 8.58 -5.59
N VAL A 46 5.48 8.53 -4.32
CA VAL A 46 6.74 7.88 -3.92
C VAL A 46 6.68 6.38 -4.19
N SER A 47 5.59 5.73 -3.80
CA SER A 47 5.40 4.28 -3.99
C SER A 47 5.38 3.89 -5.46
N SER A 48 4.57 4.59 -6.27
CA SER A 48 4.45 4.32 -7.70
C SER A 48 5.72 4.69 -8.46
N GLY A 49 6.36 5.80 -8.07
CA GLY A 49 7.63 6.23 -8.64
C GLY A 49 8.75 5.23 -8.36
N LEU A 50 8.85 4.73 -7.12
CA LEU A 50 9.83 3.71 -6.77
C LEU A 50 9.59 2.41 -7.54
N ALA A 51 8.34 1.96 -7.63
CA ALA A 51 7.97 0.78 -8.42
C ALA A 51 8.33 0.95 -9.90
N ALA A 52 8.06 2.12 -10.49
CA ALA A 52 8.39 2.42 -11.88
C ALA A 52 9.91 2.46 -12.12
N VAL A 53 10.68 3.08 -11.23
CA VAL A 53 12.14 3.14 -11.34
C VAL A 53 12.75 1.74 -11.21
N VAL A 54 12.34 0.98 -10.20
CA VAL A 54 12.83 -0.39 -9.99
C VAL A 54 12.44 -1.28 -11.17
N GLY A 55 11.18 -1.21 -11.61
CA GLY A 55 10.69 -1.95 -12.78
C GLY A 55 11.49 -1.62 -14.04
N GLY A 56 11.68 -0.34 -14.34
CA GLY A 56 12.47 0.10 -15.50
C GLY A 56 13.93 -0.33 -15.44
N LEU A 57 14.58 -0.24 -14.27
CA LEU A 57 15.96 -0.71 -14.09
C LEU A 57 16.07 -2.23 -14.27
N LEU A 58 15.13 -3.00 -13.72
CA LEU A 58 15.11 -4.45 -13.88
C LEU A 58 14.84 -4.85 -15.33
N GLY A 59 13.93 -4.16 -16.02
CA GLY A 59 13.65 -4.37 -17.45
C GLY A 59 14.86 -4.08 -18.34
N ALA A 60 15.64 -3.05 -18.03
CA ALA A 60 16.86 -2.73 -18.76
C ALA A 60 18.03 -3.69 -18.46
N ALA A 61 18.10 -4.24 -17.25
CA ALA A 61 19.21 -5.07 -16.79
C ALA A 61 19.05 -6.58 -17.09
N LEU A 62 17.81 -7.06 -17.24
CA LEU A 62 17.52 -8.50 -17.33
C LEU A 62 16.77 -8.86 -18.62
N PRO A 63 17.04 -10.04 -19.21
CA PRO A 63 16.31 -10.50 -20.39
C PRO A 63 14.85 -10.82 -20.06
N GLU A 64 13.95 -10.56 -21.01
CA GLU A 64 12.48 -10.64 -20.84
C GLU A 64 12.00 -12.00 -20.28
N ARG A 65 12.64 -13.11 -20.67
CA ARG A 65 12.33 -14.44 -20.13
C ARG A 65 12.61 -14.55 -18.63
N ALA A 66 13.73 -13.99 -18.17
CA ALA A 66 14.07 -14.00 -16.74
C ALA A 66 13.08 -13.13 -15.95
N LEU A 67 12.68 -11.99 -16.52
CA LEU A 67 11.67 -11.13 -15.92
C LEU A 67 10.30 -11.80 -15.82
N SER A 68 9.85 -12.48 -16.88
CA SER A 68 8.55 -13.16 -16.90
C SER A 68 8.51 -14.34 -15.94
N ILE A 69 9.57 -15.16 -15.91
CA ILE A 69 9.65 -16.30 -14.99
C ILE A 69 9.80 -15.80 -13.55
N GLY A 70 10.69 -14.83 -13.31
CA GLY A 70 10.89 -14.23 -12.00
C GLY A 70 9.64 -13.55 -11.45
N GLY A 71 8.96 -12.76 -12.28
CA GLY A 71 7.68 -12.13 -11.94
C GLY A 71 6.59 -13.15 -11.63
N GLY A 72 6.48 -14.22 -12.41
CA GLY A 72 5.54 -15.32 -12.15
C GLY A 72 5.84 -16.06 -10.83
N ILE A 73 7.11 -16.35 -10.55
CA ILE A 73 7.52 -16.97 -9.28
C ILE A 73 7.23 -16.02 -8.11
N ALA A 74 7.56 -14.73 -8.24
CA ALA A 74 7.28 -13.73 -7.22
C ALA A 74 5.78 -13.59 -6.96
N PHE A 75 4.95 -13.63 -8.00
CA PHE A 75 3.49 -13.57 -7.88
C PHE A 75 2.93 -14.77 -7.12
N ILE A 76 3.33 -15.99 -7.48
CA ILE A 76 2.92 -17.21 -6.76
C ILE A 76 3.46 -17.18 -5.33
N GLY A 77 4.70 -16.74 -5.13
CA GLY A 77 5.32 -16.61 -3.82
C GLY A 77 4.55 -15.66 -2.91
N PHE A 78 4.17 -14.48 -3.40
CA PHE A 78 3.32 -13.53 -2.68
C PHE A 78 1.93 -14.09 -2.39
N ALA A 79 1.31 -14.78 -3.35
CA ALA A 79 0.00 -15.40 -3.14
C ALA A 79 0.05 -16.48 -2.04
N VAL A 80 1.10 -17.31 -2.03
CA VAL A 80 1.31 -18.32 -0.99
C VAL A 80 1.65 -17.67 0.36
N PHE A 81 2.50 -16.64 0.37
CA PHE A 81 2.84 -15.91 1.59
C PHE A 81 1.60 -15.28 2.23
N GLU A 82 0.77 -14.58 1.45
CA GLU A 82 -0.46 -13.97 1.95
C GLU A 82 -1.46 -15.05 2.41
N LEU A 83 -1.54 -16.18 1.71
CA LEU A 83 -2.38 -17.32 2.13
C LEU A 83 -1.93 -17.90 3.48
N ILE A 84 -0.61 -18.05 3.69
CA ILE A 84 -0.05 -18.53 4.96
C ILE A 84 -0.28 -17.51 6.07
N ARG A 85 -0.05 -16.22 5.79
CA ARG A 85 -0.29 -15.13 6.74
C ARG A 85 -1.76 -15.08 7.18
N ALA A 86 -2.69 -15.11 6.22
CA ALA A 86 -4.12 -15.13 6.50
C ALA A 86 -4.53 -16.33 7.37
N ARG A 87 -3.95 -17.51 7.11
CA ARG A 87 -4.18 -18.72 7.92
C ARG A 87 -3.57 -18.66 9.33
N GLY A 88 -2.54 -17.85 9.54
CA GLY A 88 -1.94 -17.62 10.85
C GLY A 88 -2.79 -16.67 11.72
N GLU A 89 -3.42 -15.67 11.11
CA GLU A 89 -4.31 -14.73 11.82
C GLU A 89 -5.59 -15.42 12.36
N ASP A 90 -6.03 -16.53 11.75
CA ASP A 90 -7.13 -17.37 12.25
C ASP A 90 -6.73 -18.28 13.45
N ALA A 91 -5.44 -18.53 13.66
CA ALA A 91 -4.94 -19.43 14.71
C ALA A 91 -4.72 -18.74 16.07
N ASP A 92 -4.64 -17.41 16.08
CA ASP A 92 -4.38 -16.59 17.28
C ASP A 92 -5.66 -15.87 17.79
N ALA A 93 -6.84 -16.23 17.28
CA ALA A 93 -8.11 -15.60 17.62
C ALA A 93 -8.92 -16.37 18.68
N TYR A 94 -8.38 -16.55 19.90
CA TYR A 94 -9.15 -16.57 21.16
C TYR A 94 -8.22 -16.48 22.39
N ASP A 95 -8.04 -15.26 22.91
CA ASP A 95 -7.61 -15.00 24.29
C ASP A 95 -8.63 -14.02 24.89
N ASP A 96 -9.60 -14.55 25.64
CA ASP A 96 -10.66 -13.79 26.29
C ASP A 96 -10.15 -13.16 27.60
N GLY A 97 -9.17 -12.27 27.48
CA GLY A 97 -8.47 -11.76 28.65
C GLY A 97 -7.72 -10.45 28.44
N GLU A 98 -8.37 -9.41 27.93
CA GLU A 98 -8.19 -8.00 28.35
C GLU A 98 -9.01 -7.04 27.45
N VAL A 99 -10.33 -7.04 27.65
CA VAL A 99 -11.17 -5.90 27.23
C VAL A 99 -11.36 -4.99 28.45
N LEU A 100 -10.29 -4.30 28.84
CA LEU A 100 -10.43 -3.08 29.61
C LEU A 100 -10.52 -1.92 28.63
N VAL A 101 -11.76 -1.46 28.46
CA VAL A 101 -12.11 -0.19 27.85
C VAL A 101 -11.47 0.94 28.67
N GLU A 102 -10.21 1.28 28.39
CA GLU A 102 -9.59 2.50 28.91
C GLU A 102 -9.98 3.67 27.99
N ALA A 103 -11.24 4.06 28.09
CA ALA A 103 -11.73 5.33 27.61
C ALA A 103 -11.57 6.37 28.73
N THR A 104 -10.34 6.76 29.11
CA THR A 104 -10.05 8.02 29.83
C THR A 104 -8.55 8.32 29.73
N THR A 105 -8.22 9.44 29.08
CA THR A 105 -6.88 10.03 28.81
C THR A 105 -6.00 9.35 27.75
N PRO A 106 -5.66 10.06 26.65
CA PRO A 106 -4.70 9.55 25.68
C PRO A 106 -3.30 9.47 26.32
N PRO A 107 -2.57 8.35 26.17
CA PRO A 107 -1.20 8.24 26.66
C PRO A 107 -0.33 9.30 25.95
N PRO A 108 0.56 10.01 26.66
CA PRO A 108 1.45 10.98 26.04
C PRO A 108 2.31 10.28 24.98
N PRO A 109 2.49 10.86 23.79
CA PRO A 109 3.21 10.20 22.71
C PRO A 109 4.63 9.88 23.14
N ARG A 110 4.95 8.57 23.19
CA ARG A 110 6.32 8.06 23.39
C ARG A 110 7.14 8.31 22.12
N THR A 111 7.62 9.56 21.99
CA THR A 111 9.00 9.90 21.59
C THR A 111 9.66 9.01 20.50
N ALA A 112 9.32 9.24 19.23
CA ALA A 112 10.23 9.02 18.10
C ALA A 112 10.72 10.41 17.62
N ARG A 113 11.65 10.99 18.39
CA ARG A 113 11.72 12.45 18.61
C ARG A 113 12.49 13.32 17.62
N SER A 114 12.94 12.89 16.44
CA SER A 114 13.80 13.81 15.65
C SER A 114 13.60 13.95 14.14
N MET A 115 12.88 13.05 13.44
CA MET A 115 12.57 13.27 12.00
C MET A 115 11.09 13.55 11.71
N LEU A 116 10.23 13.44 12.72
CA LEU A 116 8.78 13.31 12.59
C LEU A 116 8.01 14.53 13.15
N ARG A 117 8.41 15.74 12.79
CA ARG A 117 7.68 16.96 13.21
C ARG A 117 6.51 17.32 12.28
N SER A 118 6.52 16.83 11.04
CA SER A 118 5.46 17.10 10.08
C SER A 118 4.42 15.98 10.11
N PRO A 119 3.13 16.27 10.43
CA PRO A 119 2.06 15.28 10.35
C PRO A 119 1.92 14.72 8.93
N ILE A 120 2.24 15.52 7.90
CA ILE A 120 2.25 15.08 6.50
C ILE A 120 3.31 14.01 6.27
N ALA A 121 4.52 14.17 6.82
CA ALA A 121 5.61 13.20 6.64
C ALA A 121 5.31 11.88 7.34
N LEU A 122 4.69 11.94 8.53
CA LEU A 122 4.21 10.74 9.23
C LEU A 122 3.16 10.01 8.41
N ILE A 123 2.16 10.72 7.90
CA ILE A 123 1.10 10.14 7.08
C ILE A 123 1.68 9.50 5.83
N ALA A 124 2.53 10.23 5.11
CA ALA A 124 3.16 9.74 3.89
C ALA A 124 3.99 8.47 4.16
N PHE A 125 4.79 8.46 5.23
CA PHE A 125 5.58 7.30 5.60
C PHE A 125 4.71 6.11 5.98
N THR A 126 3.74 6.29 6.88
CA THR A 126 2.83 5.24 7.33
C THR A 126 2.06 4.62 6.17
N VAL A 127 1.52 5.44 5.25
CA VAL A 127 0.81 4.95 4.07
C VAL A 127 1.77 4.26 3.12
N THR A 128 2.94 4.82 2.82
CA THR A 128 3.93 4.18 1.93
C THR A 128 4.32 2.79 2.43
N VAL A 129 4.51 2.63 3.74
CA VAL A 129 4.84 1.33 4.35
C VAL A 129 3.62 0.39 4.34
N ALA A 130 2.42 0.91 4.58
CA ALA A 130 1.19 0.11 4.53
C ALA A 130 0.84 -0.37 3.12
N GLU A 131 1.17 0.43 2.10
CA GLU A 131 0.96 0.16 0.68
C GLU A 131 2.10 -0.65 0.02
N LEU A 132 3.17 -0.92 0.77
CA LEU A 132 4.38 -1.54 0.23
C LEU A 132 4.10 -3.01 -0.10
N GLY A 133 4.21 -3.37 -1.38
CA GLY A 133 3.85 -4.70 -1.88
C GLY A 133 2.39 -4.85 -2.29
N ASP A 134 1.62 -3.75 -2.38
CA ASP A 134 0.29 -3.80 -2.95
C ASP A 134 0.31 -4.25 -4.44
N LYS A 135 -0.79 -4.86 -4.89
CA LYS A 135 -1.00 -5.35 -6.27
C LYS A 135 -0.74 -4.25 -7.30
N THR A 136 -1.03 -3.01 -6.95
CA THR A 136 -0.77 -1.84 -7.80
C THR A 136 0.72 -1.65 -8.05
N GLN A 137 1.57 -1.77 -7.02
CA GLN A 137 3.03 -1.64 -7.19
C GLN A 137 3.62 -2.73 -8.07
N LEU A 138 3.16 -3.98 -7.93
CA LEU A 138 3.59 -5.09 -8.79
C LEU A 138 3.17 -4.88 -10.24
N THR A 139 1.95 -4.37 -10.45
CA THR A 139 1.45 -4.03 -11.79
C THR A 139 2.24 -2.89 -12.41
N THR A 140 2.50 -1.81 -11.68
CA THR A 140 3.31 -0.68 -12.13
C THR A 140 4.74 -1.09 -12.45
N ALA A 141 5.40 -1.87 -11.58
CA ALA A 141 6.75 -2.36 -11.82
C ALA A 141 6.81 -3.25 -13.07
N THR A 142 5.83 -4.13 -13.24
CA THR A 142 5.74 -5.01 -14.42
C THR A 142 5.49 -4.22 -15.71
N LEU A 143 4.62 -3.22 -15.67
CA LEU A 143 4.34 -2.34 -16.81
C LEU A 143 5.58 -1.52 -17.18
N ALA A 144 6.25 -0.91 -16.20
CA ALA A 144 7.47 -0.15 -16.42
C ALA A 144 8.62 -1.01 -16.94
N ALA A 145 8.69 -2.28 -16.53
CA ALA A 145 9.70 -3.19 -17.01
C ALA A 145 9.43 -3.72 -18.43
N ARG A 146 8.17 -3.69 -18.89
CA ARG A 146 7.77 -4.07 -20.25
C ARG A 146 7.81 -2.91 -21.24
N SER A 147 7.79 -1.66 -20.79
CA SER A 147 7.90 -0.50 -21.67
C SER A 147 9.37 -0.31 -22.10
N ASP A 148 9.69 -0.64 -23.36
CA ASP A 148 10.98 -0.35 -23.99
C ASP A 148 11.24 1.17 -24.00
N PRO A 149 12.33 1.67 -23.38
CA PRO A 149 12.66 3.09 -23.40
C PRO A 149 13.37 3.56 -24.68
N VAL A 150 13.57 2.69 -25.67
CA VAL A 150 14.56 2.90 -26.76
C VAL A 150 13.94 3.16 -28.15
N TYR A 151 12.61 3.16 -28.30
CA TYR A 151 11.94 3.46 -29.60
C TYR A 151 10.85 4.53 -29.53
N THR A 152 11.22 5.74 -29.09
CA THR A 152 10.50 6.99 -29.45
C THR A 152 11.48 8.11 -29.72
#